data_AF-A0A357LG09-F1
#
_entry.id   AF-A0A357LG09-F1
#
_cell.length_a   1.000
_cell.length_b   1.000
_cell.length_c   1.000
_cell.angle_alpha   90.00
_cell.angle_beta   90.00
_cell.angle_gamma   90.00
#
_symmetry.space_group_name_H-M   'P 1'
#
loop_
_entity.id
_entity.type
_entity.pdbx_description
1 polymer ?
#
loop_
_entity_poly.entity_id
_entity_poly.type
_entity_poly.pdbx_seq_one_letter_code
_entity_poly.pdbx_strand_id
1 'polypeptide(L)'
;VQCRRGGGRGAGAGAGGKGFDSLRDVWLRGGLSPASIERLAQADAFRSLGLDRREALWAARALNRVGGEEDLPLFGRAAMTAREADVHLPALRLGEHVVEDYRSLRLSLKAHPAALVRDELTVLGVTEADRLAALKDGARVRTAGLVLVRQRPDTASGVIFMTLQDETNIANIIVWPATFERFRAEVLGARLCAIDGKIQNEHGIVHVIAERVHDFSPLLARLAGGPLHAALAPADEVKHPHGGAGGHPRKVRHHLVPAEVMPKGRNFH
;
A
#
# COMPACT_ATOMS: atom_id res chain seq x y z
N VAL A 1 1.65 -16.98 9.19
CA VAL A 1 1.15 -17.56 10.46
C VAL A 1 -0.07 -18.42 10.13
N GLN A 2 -0.22 -19.63 10.66
CA GLN A 2 -1.37 -20.48 10.37
C GLN A 2 -2.15 -20.78 11.66
N CYS A 3 -3.44 -20.43 11.66
CA CYS A 3 -4.34 -20.60 12.80
C CYS A 3 -5.03 -21.96 12.77
N ARG A 4 -5.38 -22.47 13.96
CA ARG A 4 -6.21 -23.66 14.11
C ARG A 4 -7.70 -23.29 13.92
N ARG A 5 -8.36 -23.81 12.89
CA ARG A 5 -9.84 -23.83 12.85
C ARG A 5 -10.33 -24.93 13.80
N GLY A 6 -11.11 -24.57 14.81
CA GLY A 6 -11.69 -25.52 15.76
C GLY A 6 -12.74 -26.41 15.10
N GLY A 7 -12.54 -27.73 15.18
CA GLY A 7 -13.55 -28.73 14.83
C GLY A 7 -12.95 -30.10 14.50
N GLY A 8 -13.08 -31.07 15.40
CA GLY A 8 -12.85 -32.50 15.12
C GLY A 8 -11.60 -33.11 15.75
N ARG A 9 -11.80 -34.15 16.58
CA ARG A 9 -10.74 -35.01 17.13
C ARG A 9 -10.20 -35.93 16.02
N GLY A 10 -8.88 -36.10 15.97
CA GLY A 10 -8.22 -37.09 15.13
C GLY A 10 -6.70 -37.05 15.36
N ALA A 11 -6.15 -38.12 15.92
CA ALA A 11 -4.74 -38.30 16.20
C ALA A 11 -3.98 -38.81 14.95
N GLY A 12 -2.71 -38.42 14.79
CA GLY A 12 -1.80 -38.99 13.78
C GLY A 12 -0.52 -38.16 13.59
N ALA A 13 0.65 -38.81 13.67
CA ALA A 13 1.98 -38.25 13.90
C ALA A 13 2.68 -37.60 12.69
N GLY A 14 3.63 -36.70 12.98
CA GLY A 14 4.62 -36.12 12.06
C GLY A 14 5.16 -34.80 12.63
N ALA A 15 6.45 -34.50 12.46
CA ALA A 15 7.14 -33.33 13.03
C ALA A 15 6.67 -31.98 12.43
N GLY A 16 5.40 -31.64 12.65
CA GLY A 16 4.74 -30.39 12.25
C GLY A 16 4.03 -29.79 13.45
N GLY A 17 4.61 -28.71 14.00
CA GLY A 17 4.10 -28.07 15.21
C GLY A 17 2.65 -27.62 15.09
N LYS A 18 1.89 -27.75 16.19
CA LYS A 18 0.53 -27.21 16.34
C LYS A 18 0.50 -25.76 15.84
N GLY A 19 -0.52 -25.39 15.05
CA GLY A 19 -0.72 -24.01 14.60
C GLY A 19 -0.77 -23.00 15.76
N PHE A 20 -0.62 -21.72 15.44
CA PHE A 20 -0.66 -20.65 16.45
C PHE A 20 -2.11 -20.27 16.74
N ASP A 21 -2.42 -19.95 18.01
CA ASP A 21 -3.77 -19.54 18.41
C ASP A 21 -3.92 -18.03 18.66
N SER A 22 -2.81 -17.33 18.83
CA SER A 22 -2.78 -15.91 19.16
C SER A 22 -1.45 -15.27 18.75
N LEU A 23 -1.44 -13.94 18.67
CA LEU A 23 -0.23 -13.17 18.37
C LEU A 23 0.83 -13.34 19.48
N ARG A 24 0.40 -13.47 20.74
CA ARG A 24 1.30 -13.78 21.88
C ARG A 24 1.91 -15.17 21.76
N ASP A 25 1.15 -16.16 21.27
CA ASP A 25 1.66 -17.52 21.03
C ASP A 25 2.72 -17.53 19.91
N VAL A 26 2.52 -16.73 18.85
CA VAL A 26 3.54 -16.51 17.80
C VAL A 26 4.79 -15.86 18.38
N TRP A 27 4.65 -14.89 19.27
CA TRP A 27 5.79 -14.21 19.90
C TRP A 27 6.59 -15.14 20.80
N LEU A 28 5.93 -15.82 21.74
CA LEU A 28 6.59 -16.68 22.73
C LEU A 28 7.18 -17.95 22.13
N ARG A 29 6.42 -18.67 21.29
CA ARG A 29 6.90 -19.92 20.66
C ARG A 29 7.77 -19.70 19.43
N GLY A 30 7.55 -18.58 18.73
CA GLY A 30 8.30 -18.25 17.52
C GLY A 30 9.67 -17.64 17.81
N GLY A 31 9.94 -17.22 19.07
CA GLY A 31 11.21 -16.59 19.45
C GLY A 31 11.50 -15.30 18.66
N LEU A 32 10.46 -14.65 18.14
CA LEU A 32 10.59 -13.46 17.31
C LEU A 32 10.72 -12.22 18.19
N SER A 33 11.55 -11.27 17.79
CA SER A 33 11.57 -9.97 18.45
C SER A 33 10.24 -9.23 18.25
N PRO A 34 9.84 -8.35 19.17
CA PRO A 34 8.65 -7.53 18.98
C PRO A 34 8.67 -6.71 17.68
N ALA A 35 9.85 -6.23 17.26
CA ALA A 35 10.03 -5.54 15.99
C ALA A 35 9.72 -6.44 14.78
N SER A 36 10.05 -7.74 14.84
CA SER A 36 9.69 -8.71 13.80
C SER A 36 8.19 -8.99 13.78
N ILE A 37 7.56 -9.07 14.96
CA ILE A 37 6.09 -9.21 15.07
C ILE A 37 5.37 -7.98 14.49
N GLU A 38 5.85 -6.77 14.77
CA GLU A 38 5.29 -5.55 14.19
C GLU A 38 5.42 -5.54 12.65
N ARG A 39 6.57 -5.93 12.09
CA ARG A 39 6.74 -6.06 10.63
C ARG A 39 5.78 -7.08 10.02
N LEU A 40 5.56 -8.21 10.69
CA LEU A 40 4.59 -9.22 10.24
C LEU A 40 3.15 -8.67 10.27
N ALA A 41 2.82 -7.83 11.25
CA ALA A 41 1.52 -7.17 11.32
C ALA A 41 1.37 -6.12 10.21
N GLN A 42 2.41 -5.34 9.91
CA GLN A 42 2.43 -4.43 8.75
C GLN A 42 2.18 -5.20 7.43
N ALA A 43 2.77 -6.38 7.29
CA ALA A 43 2.60 -7.27 6.14
C ALA A 43 1.27 -8.07 6.11
N ASP A 44 0.31 -7.78 6.99
CA ASP A 44 -1.00 -8.48 7.05
C ASP A 44 -0.90 -10.00 7.32
N ALA A 45 0.16 -10.44 8.00
CA ALA A 45 0.48 -11.86 8.15
C ALA A 45 -0.38 -12.62 9.19
N PHE A 46 -1.25 -11.91 9.92
CA PHE A 46 -2.04 -12.44 11.04
C PHE A 46 -3.52 -12.66 10.72
N ARG A 47 -3.95 -12.47 9.46
CA ARG A 47 -5.35 -12.72 9.02
C ARG A 47 -5.84 -14.13 9.33
N SER A 48 -4.95 -15.13 9.35
CA SER A 48 -5.32 -16.49 9.71
C SER A 48 -5.78 -16.59 11.18
N LEU A 49 -5.23 -15.77 12.08
CA LEU A 49 -5.64 -15.67 13.49
C LEU A 49 -6.94 -14.87 13.67
N GLY A 50 -7.57 -14.40 12.58
CA GLY A 50 -8.76 -13.55 12.64
C GLY A 50 -8.45 -12.10 12.99
N LEU A 51 -7.17 -11.70 13.06
CA LEU A 51 -6.77 -10.33 13.33
C LEU A 51 -6.65 -9.57 12.02
N ASP A 52 -7.37 -8.46 11.91
CA ASP A 52 -7.14 -7.50 10.84
C ASP A 52 -5.86 -6.69 11.11
N ARG A 53 -5.28 -6.08 10.07
CA ARG A 53 -3.97 -5.39 10.15
C ARG A 53 -3.89 -4.41 11.32
N ARG A 54 -4.93 -3.59 11.54
CA ARG A 54 -4.94 -2.57 12.59
C ARG A 54 -4.96 -3.20 13.99
N GLU A 55 -5.73 -4.25 14.18
CA GLU A 55 -5.81 -5.02 15.43
C GLU A 55 -4.49 -5.74 15.71
N ALA A 56 -3.88 -6.35 14.67
CA ALA A 56 -2.59 -7.01 14.78
C ALA A 56 -1.46 -6.03 15.14
N LEU A 57 -1.44 -4.83 14.57
CA LEU A 57 -0.47 -3.79 14.91
C LEU A 57 -0.65 -3.26 16.34
N TRP A 58 -1.90 -3.06 16.75
CA TRP A 58 -2.22 -2.66 18.13
C TRP A 58 -1.72 -3.71 19.13
N ALA A 59 -2.06 -4.99 18.89
CA ALA A 59 -1.62 -6.11 19.71
C ALA A 59 -0.09 -6.30 19.69
N ALA A 60 0.57 -6.13 18.55
CA ALA A 60 2.03 -6.21 18.44
C ALA A 60 2.73 -5.13 19.28
N ARG A 61 2.20 -3.89 19.30
CA ARG A 61 2.77 -2.80 20.09
C ARG A 61 2.56 -2.98 21.60
N ALA A 62 1.48 -3.65 22.01
CA ALA A 62 1.28 -4.02 23.41
C ALA A 62 2.38 -4.97 23.91
N LEU A 63 2.95 -5.84 23.06
CA LEU A 63 4.06 -6.73 23.45
C LEU A 63 5.30 -5.97 23.91
N ASN A 64 5.58 -4.78 23.35
CA ASN A 64 6.71 -3.95 23.77
C ASN A 64 6.55 -3.43 25.22
N ARG A 65 5.33 -3.34 25.74
CA ARG A 65 5.07 -2.97 27.14
C ARG A 65 5.24 -4.15 28.09
N VAL A 66 4.91 -5.35 27.61
CA VAL A 66 4.90 -6.59 28.40
C VAL A 66 6.31 -7.19 28.55
N GLY A 67 7.18 -7.05 27.54
CA GLY A 67 8.50 -7.69 27.50
C GLY A 67 9.61 -7.08 28.36
N GLY A 68 9.35 -6.04 29.15
CA GLY A 68 10.34 -5.40 30.04
C GLY A 68 9.92 -5.23 31.50
N GLU A 69 8.63 -5.30 31.81
CA GLU A 69 8.08 -4.98 33.14
C GLU A 69 7.40 -6.17 33.86
N GLU A 70 7.23 -7.33 33.22
CA GLU A 70 6.63 -8.51 33.88
C GLU A 70 7.54 -9.15 34.96
N ASP A 71 8.79 -8.69 35.12
CA ASP A 71 9.70 -9.08 36.22
C ASP A 71 9.61 -8.17 37.46
N LEU A 72 8.63 -7.26 37.51
CA LEU A 72 8.41 -6.41 38.69
C LEU A 72 7.46 -7.11 39.68
N PRO A 73 7.94 -7.56 40.86
CA PRO A 73 7.16 -8.37 41.80
C PRO A 73 5.91 -7.67 42.36
N LEU A 74 5.83 -6.34 42.25
CA LEU A 74 4.65 -5.56 42.63
C LEU A 74 3.48 -5.73 41.64
N PHE A 75 3.75 -6.02 40.36
CA PHE A 75 2.73 -6.13 39.30
C PHE A 75 2.32 -7.58 38.99
N GLY A 76 3.04 -8.58 39.50
CA GLY A 76 2.70 -10.00 39.32
C GLY A 76 1.31 -10.40 39.83
N ARG A 77 0.74 -9.65 40.79
CA ARG A 77 -0.65 -9.82 41.28
C ARG A 77 -1.67 -8.94 40.55
N ALA A 78 -1.27 -7.80 40.00
CA ALA A 78 -2.17 -6.88 39.29
C ALA A 78 -2.41 -7.30 37.83
N ALA A 79 -1.42 -7.93 37.19
CA ALA A 79 -1.45 -8.39 35.81
C ALA A 79 -2.55 -9.43 35.50
N MET A 80 -3.15 -10.06 36.52
CA MET A 80 -4.16 -11.10 36.34
C MET A 80 -5.62 -10.60 36.30
N THR A 81 -5.89 -9.31 36.58
CA THR A 81 -7.26 -8.89 36.95
C THR A 81 -7.92 -7.81 36.09
N ALA A 82 -7.21 -7.22 35.13
CA ALA A 82 -7.84 -6.32 34.16
C ALA A 82 -7.69 -6.91 32.76
N ARG A 83 -8.69 -7.66 32.30
CA ARG A 83 -8.91 -7.78 30.86
C ARG A 83 -9.29 -6.39 30.39
N GLU A 84 -8.36 -5.69 29.73
CA GLU A 84 -8.70 -4.46 29.02
C GLU A 84 -9.90 -4.75 28.13
N ALA A 85 -10.90 -3.86 28.16
CA ALA A 85 -12.07 -4.01 27.30
C ALA A 85 -11.63 -4.09 25.83
N ASP A 86 -12.28 -4.95 25.05
CA ASP A 86 -11.98 -5.09 23.63
C ASP A 86 -12.08 -3.72 22.94
N VAL A 87 -10.95 -3.25 22.41
CA VAL A 87 -10.88 -1.99 21.70
C VAL A 87 -11.38 -2.23 20.28
N HIS A 88 -12.58 -1.75 19.98
CA HIS A 88 -13.13 -1.77 18.63
C HIS A 88 -12.48 -0.68 17.77
N LEU A 89 -11.40 -1.05 17.09
CA LEU A 89 -10.75 -0.18 16.10
C LEU A 89 -11.58 -0.18 14.81
N PRO A 90 -11.77 0.97 14.14
CA PRO A 90 -12.42 0.98 12.83
C PRO A 90 -11.68 0.06 11.86
N ALA A 91 -12.40 -0.68 11.03
CA ALA A 91 -11.78 -1.46 9.97
C ALA A 91 -11.12 -0.54 8.93
N LEU A 92 -10.06 -1.03 8.29
CA LEU A 92 -9.45 -0.35 7.15
C LEU A 92 -10.36 -0.48 5.91
N ARG A 93 -10.49 0.59 5.13
CA ARG A 93 -11.13 0.54 3.81
C ARG A 93 -10.26 -0.25 2.83
N LEU A 94 -10.85 -0.78 1.76
CA LEU A 94 -10.10 -1.53 0.74
C LEU A 94 -8.92 -0.74 0.17
N GLY A 95 -9.11 0.54 -0.15
CA GLY A 95 -8.02 1.41 -0.64
C GLY A 95 -6.90 1.60 0.37
N GLU A 96 -7.23 1.70 1.66
CA GLU A 96 -6.24 1.82 2.73
C GLU A 96 -5.45 0.50 2.87
N HIS A 97 -6.13 -0.65 2.81
CA HIS A 97 -5.45 -1.95 2.79
C HIS A 97 -4.46 -2.08 1.62
N VAL A 98 -4.90 -1.71 0.41
CA VAL A 98 -4.07 -1.82 -0.81
C VAL A 98 -2.87 -0.87 -0.72
N VAL A 99 -3.05 0.35 -0.24
CA VAL A 99 -1.94 1.29 0.00
C VAL A 99 -0.93 0.72 0.99
N GLU A 100 -1.39 0.19 2.13
CA GLU A 100 -0.52 -0.43 3.12
C GLU A 100 0.19 -1.70 2.61
N ASP A 101 -0.48 -2.50 1.79
CA ASP A 101 0.11 -3.66 1.11
C ASP A 101 1.27 -3.21 0.19
N TYR A 102 1.07 -2.16 -0.63
CA TYR A 102 2.13 -1.65 -1.50
C TYR A 102 3.27 -0.96 -0.73
N ARG A 103 3.00 -0.31 0.40
CA ARG A 103 4.04 0.25 1.29
C ARG A 103 4.93 -0.84 1.89
N SER A 104 4.33 -1.96 2.32
CA SER A 104 5.04 -3.03 3.03
C SER A 104 5.61 -4.11 2.11
N LEU A 105 4.87 -4.53 1.08
CA LEU A 105 5.17 -5.67 0.22
C LEU A 105 5.40 -5.28 -1.25
N ARG A 106 5.11 -4.04 -1.65
CA ARG A 106 5.12 -3.54 -3.05
C ARG A 106 4.13 -4.22 -3.99
N LEU A 107 3.22 -5.02 -3.45
CA LEU A 107 2.12 -5.67 -4.16
C LEU A 107 0.92 -5.82 -3.22
N SER A 108 -0.28 -5.93 -3.78
CA SER A 108 -1.47 -6.33 -3.02
C SER A 108 -2.15 -7.53 -3.70
N LEU A 109 -2.57 -8.49 -2.89
CA LEU A 109 -3.41 -9.61 -3.34
C LEU A 109 -4.91 -9.29 -3.29
N LYS A 110 -5.28 -8.10 -2.77
CA LYS A 110 -6.68 -7.71 -2.58
C LYS A 110 -7.24 -7.02 -3.81
N ALA A 111 -6.49 -6.07 -4.37
CA ALA A 111 -6.82 -5.39 -5.62
C ALA A 111 -5.61 -4.64 -6.16
N HIS A 112 -5.60 -4.41 -7.47
CA HIS A 112 -4.65 -3.50 -8.11
C HIS A 112 -5.09 -2.03 -7.88
N PRO A 113 -4.18 -1.09 -7.57
CA PRO A 113 -4.56 0.30 -7.28
C PRO A 113 -5.30 1.03 -8.41
N ALA A 114 -5.01 0.70 -9.67
CA ALA A 114 -5.73 1.28 -10.82
C ALA A 114 -7.21 0.87 -10.85
N ALA A 115 -7.55 -0.34 -10.38
CA ALA A 115 -8.94 -0.80 -10.28
C ALA A 115 -9.76 0.08 -9.34
N LEU A 116 -9.14 0.60 -8.28
CA LEU A 116 -9.81 1.43 -7.27
C LEU A 116 -10.12 2.85 -7.76
N VAL A 117 -9.45 3.30 -8.83
CA VAL A 117 -9.66 4.60 -9.47
C VAL A 117 -10.19 4.44 -10.89
N ARG A 118 -10.66 3.24 -11.28
CA ARG A 118 -11.01 2.90 -12.66
C ARG A 118 -12.13 3.78 -13.20
N ASP A 119 -13.17 4.04 -12.41
CA ASP A 119 -14.29 4.91 -12.84
C ASP A 119 -13.78 6.31 -13.24
N GLU A 120 -12.84 6.85 -12.48
CA GLU A 120 -12.25 8.17 -12.71
C GLU A 120 -11.32 8.13 -13.94
N LEU A 121 -10.56 7.06 -14.13
CA LEU A 121 -9.74 6.84 -15.34
C LEU A 121 -10.62 6.74 -16.60
N THR A 122 -11.75 6.02 -16.52
CA THR A 122 -12.72 5.89 -17.62
C THR A 122 -13.30 7.25 -18.01
N VAL A 123 -13.70 8.07 -17.03
CA VAL A 123 -14.19 9.45 -17.28
C VAL A 123 -13.09 10.30 -17.95
N LEU A 124 -11.83 10.08 -17.61
CA LEU A 124 -10.68 10.78 -18.21
C LEU A 124 -10.27 10.23 -19.60
N GLY A 125 -11.04 9.26 -20.14
CA GLY A 125 -10.82 8.67 -21.46
C GLY A 125 -9.65 7.67 -21.51
N VAL A 126 -9.28 7.08 -20.37
CA VAL A 126 -8.20 6.08 -20.31
C VAL A 126 -8.69 4.73 -20.82
N THR A 127 -7.95 4.19 -21.77
CA THR A 127 -8.11 2.84 -22.31
C THR A 127 -7.36 1.83 -21.45
N GLU A 128 -8.03 0.73 -21.09
CA GLU A 128 -7.44 -0.43 -20.41
C GLU A 128 -6.28 -1.03 -21.21
N ALA A 129 -5.27 -1.54 -20.51
CA ALA A 129 -4.05 -2.04 -21.13
C ALA A 129 -4.31 -3.26 -22.04
N ASP A 130 -5.26 -4.13 -21.69
CA ASP A 130 -5.63 -5.30 -22.50
C ASP A 130 -6.24 -4.94 -23.86
N ARG A 131 -6.92 -3.80 -23.97
CA ARG A 131 -7.56 -3.31 -25.21
C ARG A 131 -6.57 -2.71 -26.19
N LEU A 132 -5.35 -2.39 -25.76
CA LEU A 132 -4.36 -1.73 -26.61
C LEU A 132 -4.00 -2.57 -27.83
N ALA A 133 -3.98 -3.91 -27.69
CA ALA A 133 -3.67 -4.82 -28.80
C ALA A 133 -4.75 -4.90 -29.88
N ALA A 134 -5.98 -4.49 -29.57
CA ALA A 134 -7.08 -4.45 -30.53
C ALA A 134 -7.12 -3.13 -31.34
N LEU A 135 -6.32 -2.13 -30.95
CA LEU A 135 -6.26 -0.85 -31.64
C LEU A 135 -5.40 -0.95 -32.90
N LYS A 136 -5.78 -0.16 -33.92
CA LYS A 136 -5.03 -0.08 -35.17
C LYS A 136 -3.67 0.59 -34.95
N ASP A 137 -2.67 0.17 -35.72
CA ASP A 137 -1.39 0.87 -35.78
C ASP A 137 -1.58 2.36 -36.12
N GLY A 138 -0.84 3.23 -35.44
CA GLY A 138 -0.95 4.69 -35.54
C GLY A 138 -2.18 5.31 -34.84
N ALA A 139 -3.10 4.51 -34.28
CA ALA A 139 -4.26 5.04 -33.56
C ALA A 139 -3.84 5.84 -32.33
N ARG A 140 -4.51 6.97 -32.08
CA ARG A 140 -4.28 7.75 -30.86
C ARG A 140 -4.97 7.07 -29.69
N VAL A 141 -4.27 7.03 -28.55
CA VAL A 141 -4.77 6.39 -27.34
C VAL A 141 -4.33 7.20 -26.12
N ARG A 142 -5.18 7.16 -25.09
CA ARG A 142 -4.77 7.49 -23.72
C ARG A 142 -4.76 6.20 -22.92
N THR A 143 -3.64 5.85 -22.33
CA THR A 143 -3.55 4.71 -21.39
C THR A 143 -2.94 5.17 -20.07
N ALA A 144 -3.27 4.52 -18.96
CA ALA A 144 -2.72 4.87 -17.67
C ALA A 144 -2.47 3.63 -16.83
N GLY A 145 -1.43 3.69 -15.99
CA GLY A 145 -1.06 2.58 -15.14
C GLY A 145 0.06 2.93 -14.16
N LEU A 146 0.22 2.07 -13.16
CA LEU A 146 1.32 2.15 -12.22
C LEU A 146 2.64 1.94 -12.94
N VAL A 147 3.61 2.80 -12.67
CA VAL A 147 4.93 2.68 -13.29
C VAL A 147 5.70 1.56 -12.60
N LEU A 148 5.92 0.46 -13.30
CA LEU A 148 6.71 -0.67 -12.80
C LEU A 148 8.21 -0.45 -13.00
N VAL A 149 8.58 -0.08 -14.23
CA VAL A 149 9.97 0.01 -14.66
C VAL A 149 10.16 1.20 -15.60
N ARG A 150 11.32 1.84 -15.49
CA ARG A 150 11.88 2.77 -16.47
C ARG A 150 13.28 2.31 -16.83
N GLN A 151 13.57 2.17 -18.11
CA GLN A 151 14.88 1.79 -18.62
C GLN A 151 15.34 2.80 -19.66
N ARG A 152 16.62 3.16 -19.61
CA ARG A 152 17.28 3.99 -20.62
C ARG A 152 18.57 3.28 -21.03
N PRO A 153 18.50 2.32 -21.97
CA PRO A 153 19.69 1.60 -22.40
C PRO A 153 20.66 2.55 -23.12
N ASP A 154 21.95 2.41 -22.84
CA ASP A 154 23.01 3.28 -23.39
C ASP A 154 23.05 3.25 -24.93
N THR A 155 22.61 2.15 -25.52
CA THR A 155 22.63 1.89 -26.96
C THR A 155 21.45 2.50 -27.72
N ALA A 156 20.40 2.98 -27.05
CA ALA A 156 19.17 3.43 -27.70
C ALA A 156 19.07 4.95 -27.88
N SER A 157 20.20 5.64 -28.06
CA SER A 157 20.25 7.10 -28.33
C SER A 157 19.40 7.95 -27.37
N GLY A 158 19.32 7.55 -26.10
CA GLY A 158 18.58 8.26 -25.07
C GLY A 158 17.07 7.99 -25.01
N VAL A 159 16.54 7.02 -25.76
CA VAL A 159 15.16 6.56 -25.65
C VAL A 159 14.92 5.92 -24.29
N ILE A 160 13.77 6.21 -23.70
CA ILE A 160 13.32 5.62 -22.44
C ILE A 160 12.18 4.66 -22.70
N PHE A 161 12.28 3.46 -22.16
CA PHE A 161 11.22 2.46 -22.12
C PHE A 161 10.57 2.49 -20.74
N MET A 162 9.26 2.65 -20.69
CA MET A 162 8.49 2.54 -19.45
C MET A 162 7.50 1.40 -19.55
N THR A 163 7.32 0.64 -18.47
CA THR A 163 6.26 -0.35 -18.35
C THR A 163 5.23 0.18 -17.36
N LEU A 164 4.02 0.42 -17.84
CA LEU A 164 2.87 0.75 -17.03
C LEU A 164 2.02 -0.50 -16.81
N GLN A 165 1.38 -0.61 -15.65
CA GLN A 165 0.47 -1.70 -15.35
C GLN A 165 -0.86 -1.15 -14.84
N ASP A 166 -1.95 -1.68 -15.38
CA ASP A 166 -3.26 -1.59 -14.76
C ASP A 166 -3.73 -2.98 -14.29
N GLU A 167 -4.95 -3.09 -13.81
CA GLU A 167 -5.52 -4.35 -13.34
C GLU A 167 -5.78 -5.38 -14.43
N THR A 168 -5.74 -4.97 -15.70
CA THR A 168 -6.04 -5.82 -16.86
C THR A 168 -4.76 -6.37 -17.49
N ASN A 169 -3.73 -5.53 -17.67
CA ASN A 169 -2.49 -5.93 -18.32
C ASN A 169 -1.37 -4.87 -18.13
N ILE A 170 -0.24 -5.08 -18.80
CA ILE A 170 0.85 -4.12 -18.94
C ILE A 170 0.76 -3.35 -20.27
N ALA A 171 1.19 -2.10 -20.26
CA ALA A 171 1.39 -1.26 -21.43
C ALA A 171 2.86 -0.87 -21.56
N ASN A 172 3.45 -1.15 -22.72
CA ASN A 172 4.84 -0.79 -23.03
C ASN A 172 4.87 0.60 -23.67
N ILE A 173 5.57 1.53 -23.05
CA ILE A 173 5.64 2.92 -23.46
C ILE A 173 7.04 3.25 -23.95
N ILE A 174 7.13 3.91 -25.10
CA ILE A 174 8.38 4.45 -25.64
C ILE A 174 8.34 5.97 -25.50
N VAL A 175 9.34 6.53 -24.85
CA VAL A 175 9.50 7.97 -24.65
C VAL A 175 10.78 8.43 -25.35
N TRP A 176 10.61 9.18 -26.44
CA TRP A 176 11.73 9.76 -27.19
C TRP A 176 12.40 10.88 -26.40
N PRO A 177 13.70 11.19 -26.65
CA PRO A 177 14.44 12.22 -25.92
C PRO A 177 13.72 13.58 -25.86
N ALA A 178 13.15 14.04 -26.97
CA ALA A 178 12.41 15.31 -27.01
C ALA A 178 11.16 15.30 -26.11
N THR A 179 10.42 14.19 -26.09
CA THR A 179 9.27 14.02 -25.18
C THR A 179 9.74 13.96 -23.73
N PHE A 180 10.83 13.24 -23.45
CA PHE A 180 11.39 13.14 -22.11
C PHE A 180 11.83 14.50 -21.56
N GLU A 181 12.59 15.28 -22.32
CA GLU A 181 13.04 16.60 -21.87
C GLU A 181 11.86 17.53 -21.55
N ARG A 182 10.76 17.42 -22.31
CA ARG A 182 9.54 18.20 -22.07
C ARG A 182 8.76 17.76 -20.84
N PHE A 183 8.71 16.46 -20.55
CA PHE A 183 7.91 15.87 -19.46
C PHE A 183 8.77 15.16 -18.41
N ARG A 184 9.97 15.72 -18.15
CA ARG A 184 11.00 15.10 -17.31
C ARG A 184 10.50 14.84 -15.89
N ALA A 185 9.75 15.77 -15.33
CA ALA A 185 9.24 15.68 -13.96
C ALA A 185 8.23 14.53 -13.82
N GLU A 186 7.32 14.41 -14.77
CA GLU A 186 6.27 13.38 -14.81
C GLU A 186 6.89 12.01 -15.07
N VAL A 187 7.78 11.90 -16.07
CA VAL A 187 8.46 10.65 -16.40
C VAL A 187 9.22 10.11 -15.20
N LEU A 188 10.01 10.92 -14.48
CA LEU A 188 10.83 10.46 -13.36
C LEU A 188 10.06 10.36 -12.03
N GLY A 189 9.07 11.23 -11.84
CA GLY A 189 8.44 11.50 -10.55
C GLY A 189 7.19 10.68 -10.27
N ALA A 190 6.40 10.41 -11.30
CA ALA A 190 5.06 9.83 -11.13
C ALA A 190 5.11 8.35 -10.67
N ARG A 191 4.04 7.94 -9.99
CA ARG A 191 3.75 6.56 -9.57
C ARG A 191 2.64 5.97 -10.43
N LEU A 192 1.64 6.78 -10.75
CA LEU A 192 0.61 6.49 -11.73
C LEU A 192 0.78 7.49 -12.87
N CYS A 193 1.08 7.00 -14.06
CA CYS A 193 1.20 7.84 -15.26
C CYS A 193 0.00 7.63 -16.15
N ALA A 194 -0.49 8.70 -16.79
CA ALA A 194 -1.26 8.59 -18.01
C ALA A 194 -0.44 9.07 -19.21
N ILE A 195 -0.55 8.36 -20.33
CA ILE A 195 0.17 8.59 -21.57
C ILE A 195 -0.84 8.89 -22.65
N ASP A 196 -0.77 10.07 -23.24
CA ASP A 196 -1.35 10.31 -24.55
C ASP A 196 -0.29 9.97 -25.60
N GLY A 197 -0.65 9.13 -26.55
CA GLY A 197 0.29 8.64 -27.53
C GLY A 197 -0.36 8.00 -28.72
N LYS A 198 0.47 7.32 -29.51
CA LYS A 198 0.03 6.52 -30.66
C LYS A 198 0.43 5.07 -30.47
N ILE A 199 -0.44 4.17 -30.89
CA ILE A 199 -0.13 2.75 -30.98
C ILE A 199 0.92 2.55 -32.07
N GLN A 200 1.96 1.79 -31.74
CA GLN A 200 2.91 1.22 -32.68
C GLN A 200 2.90 -0.30 -32.48
N ASN A 201 2.48 -1.03 -33.49
CA ASN A 201 2.49 -2.49 -33.48
C ASN A 201 3.67 -2.98 -34.33
N GLU A 202 4.70 -3.50 -33.67
CA GLU A 202 5.89 -4.00 -34.33
C GLU A 202 6.02 -5.51 -34.06
N HIS A 203 5.89 -6.32 -35.11
CA HIS A 203 5.99 -7.78 -35.04
C HIS A 203 5.08 -8.43 -33.97
N GLY A 204 3.90 -7.86 -33.72
CA GLY A 204 2.93 -8.38 -32.74
C GLY A 204 3.15 -7.87 -31.30
N ILE A 205 4.15 -7.03 -31.07
CA ILE A 205 4.37 -6.34 -29.80
C ILE A 205 3.81 -4.93 -29.90
N VAL A 206 2.90 -4.60 -28.99
CA VAL A 206 2.22 -3.31 -28.96
C VAL A 206 2.98 -2.35 -28.04
N HIS A 207 3.40 -1.23 -28.62
CA HIS A 207 3.99 -0.10 -27.93
C HIS A 207 3.07 1.12 -28.03
N VAL A 208 3.13 1.99 -27.02
CA VAL A 208 2.55 3.32 -27.08
C VAL A 208 3.69 4.33 -27.17
N ILE A 209 3.77 5.04 -28.29
CA ILE A 209 4.72 6.14 -28.46
C ILE A 209 4.17 7.36 -27.73
N ALA A 210 4.86 7.77 -26.65
CA ALA A 210 4.42 8.86 -25.81
C ALA A 210 4.56 10.22 -26.53
N GLU A 211 3.45 10.95 -26.60
CA GLU A 211 3.39 12.34 -27.07
C GLU A 211 3.20 13.30 -25.90
N ARG A 212 2.50 12.87 -24.84
CA ARG A 212 2.32 13.61 -23.59
C ARG A 212 2.24 12.66 -22.40
N VAL A 213 2.86 13.06 -21.29
CA VAL A 213 2.87 12.31 -20.03
C VAL A 213 2.20 13.16 -18.96
N HIS A 214 1.30 12.55 -18.19
CA HIS A 214 0.59 13.20 -17.08
C HIS A 214 0.86 12.45 -15.78
N ASP A 215 1.09 13.19 -14.70
CA ASP A 215 1.16 12.63 -13.36
C ASP A 215 -0.25 12.44 -12.78
N PHE A 216 -0.71 11.19 -12.76
CA PHE A 216 -1.99 10.81 -12.16
C PHE A 216 -1.82 10.29 -10.72
N SER A 217 -0.61 10.37 -10.15
CA SER A 217 -0.35 9.95 -8.76
C SER A 217 -1.24 10.63 -7.70
N PRO A 218 -1.75 11.87 -7.89
CA PRO A 218 -2.74 12.44 -6.98
C PRO A 218 -4.03 11.61 -6.83
N LEU A 219 -4.42 10.82 -7.84
CA LEU A 219 -5.57 9.91 -7.72
C LEU A 219 -5.31 8.82 -6.67
N LEU A 220 -4.08 8.31 -6.60
CA LEU A 220 -3.69 7.32 -5.60
C LEU A 220 -3.72 7.89 -4.18
N ALA A 221 -3.39 9.17 -4.00
CA ALA A 221 -3.40 9.80 -2.68
C ALA A 221 -4.79 9.80 -2.03
N ARG A 222 -5.86 9.78 -2.84
CA ARG A 222 -7.24 9.70 -2.36
C ARG A 222 -7.58 8.31 -1.79
N LEU A 223 -6.87 7.26 -2.20
CA LEU A 223 -7.06 5.89 -1.69
C LEU A 223 -6.58 5.74 -0.24
N ALA A 224 -5.57 6.49 0.14
CA ALA A 224 -4.93 6.42 1.46
C ALA A 224 -5.66 7.24 2.56
N GLY A 225 -6.70 7.99 2.19
CA GLY A 225 -7.41 8.84 3.13
C GLY A 225 -8.40 9.78 2.48
N GLY A 226 -9.63 9.30 2.21
CA GLY A 226 -10.79 10.19 2.33
C GLY A 226 -10.84 10.77 3.74
N PRO A 227 -11.42 11.97 3.96
CA PRO A 227 -11.20 12.80 5.15
C PRO A 227 -11.25 11.94 6.41
N LEU A 228 -10.11 11.85 7.11
CA LEU A 228 -10.06 11.40 8.48
C LEU A 228 -11.14 12.20 9.21
N HIS A 229 -12.17 11.53 9.72
CA HIS A 229 -12.98 12.12 10.77
C HIS A 229 -12.00 12.71 11.76
N ALA A 230 -12.12 14.02 11.99
CA ALA A 230 -11.18 14.84 12.74
C ALA A 230 -10.58 14.00 13.85
N ALA A 231 -9.28 13.71 13.74
CA ALA A 231 -8.56 12.97 14.75
C ALA A 231 -8.91 13.64 16.08
N LEU A 232 -9.56 12.86 16.96
CA LEU A 232 -9.80 13.27 18.34
C LEU A 232 -8.50 13.87 18.85
N ALA A 233 -8.61 15.06 19.43
CA ALA A 233 -7.50 15.85 19.94
C ALA A 233 -6.53 14.98 20.78
N PRO A 234 -5.24 15.32 20.84
CA PRO A 234 -4.32 14.67 21.76
C PRO A 234 -4.91 14.61 23.18
N ALA A 235 -4.79 13.46 23.84
CA ALA A 235 -5.33 13.21 25.19
C ALA A 235 -4.75 14.11 26.30
N ASP A 236 -3.83 15.01 25.97
CA ASP A 236 -3.10 15.86 26.91
C ASP A 236 -3.79 17.20 27.23
N GLU A 237 -4.90 17.55 26.58
CA GLU A 237 -5.62 18.82 26.86
C GLU A 237 -6.27 18.88 28.25
N VAL A 238 -6.32 17.78 29.01
CA VAL A 238 -6.89 17.77 30.36
C VAL A 238 -5.92 18.33 31.43
N LYS A 239 -4.65 18.60 31.08
CA LYS A 239 -3.65 19.09 32.06
C LYS A 239 -3.60 20.61 32.29
N HIS A 240 -4.32 21.44 31.51
CA HIS A 240 -4.28 22.90 31.68
C HIS A 240 -5.67 23.52 31.51
N PRO A 241 -6.44 23.74 32.60
CA PRO A 241 -7.83 24.16 32.45
C PRO A 241 -8.03 25.65 32.12
N HIS A 242 -7.02 26.52 32.18
CA HIS A 242 -7.22 27.97 31.97
C HIS A 242 -6.00 28.67 31.34
N GLY A 243 -6.22 29.35 30.21
CA GLY A 243 -5.45 30.53 29.81
C GLY A 243 -4.90 30.51 28.37
N GLY A 244 -5.61 31.16 27.44
CA GLY A 244 -5.02 31.61 26.17
C GLY A 244 -5.96 31.54 24.97
N ALA A 245 -6.70 32.62 24.73
CA ALA A 245 -7.39 32.84 23.47
C ALA A 245 -6.39 32.90 22.30
N GLY A 246 -6.55 32.04 21.30
CA GLY A 246 -5.86 32.17 20.03
C GLY A 246 -5.64 30.86 19.28
N GLY A 247 -6.41 30.64 18.22
CA GLY A 247 -6.10 29.66 17.18
C GLY A 247 -6.96 28.41 17.18
N HIS A 248 -8.09 28.48 16.49
CA HIS A 248 -8.91 27.32 16.11
C HIS A 248 -8.02 26.29 15.35
N PRO A 249 -7.89 25.02 15.77
CA PRO A 249 -7.15 24.01 15.00
C PRO A 249 -8.08 23.44 13.92
N ARG A 250 -8.52 24.29 12.98
CA ARG A 250 -9.18 23.83 11.76
C ARG A 250 -8.15 23.79 10.65
N LYS A 251 -7.89 22.56 10.17
CA LYS A 251 -7.17 22.16 8.95
C LYS A 251 -5.74 21.63 9.15
N VAL A 252 -5.58 20.51 9.86
CA VAL A 252 -4.56 19.54 9.45
C VAL A 252 -5.24 18.55 8.49
N ARG A 253 -5.35 18.94 7.21
CA ARG A 253 -5.53 17.93 6.17
C ARG A 253 -4.18 17.25 6.02
N HIS A 254 -4.05 16.02 6.49
CA HIS A 254 -2.96 15.14 6.05
C HIS A 254 -3.15 14.90 4.55
N HIS A 255 -2.69 15.83 3.71
CA HIS A 255 -2.48 15.55 2.30
C HIS A 255 -1.28 14.62 2.26
N LEU A 256 -1.55 13.32 2.30
CA LEU A 256 -0.53 12.31 2.05
C LEU A 256 0.06 12.62 0.67
N VAL A 257 1.37 12.88 0.62
CA VAL A 257 2.02 13.13 -0.67
C VAL A 257 2.08 11.82 -1.44
N PRO A 258 1.97 11.81 -2.79
CA PRO A 258 1.98 10.55 -3.54
C PRO A 258 3.21 9.67 -3.30
N ALA A 259 4.34 10.27 -2.92
CA ALA A 259 5.55 9.56 -2.52
C ALA A 259 5.41 8.76 -1.22
N GLU A 260 4.55 9.20 -0.29
CA GLU A 260 4.21 8.47 0.92
C GLU A 260 3.22 7.35 0.66
N VAL A 261 2.43 7.42 -0.42
CA VAL A 261 1.31 6.51 -0.69
C VAL A 261 1.75 5.27 -1.48
N MET A 262 2.65 5.42 -2.46
CA MET A 262 3.15 4.30 -3.25
C MET A 262 4.67 4.35 -3.46
N PRO A 263 5.37 3.21 -3.37
CA PRO A 263 6.81 3.15 -3.62
C PRO A 263 7.14 3.51 -5.08
N LYS A 264 8.34 4.06 -5.32
CA LYS A 264 8.79 4.35 -6.70
C LYS A 264 8.90 3.04 -7.50
N GLY A 265 8.49 3.09 -8.76
CA GLY A 265 8.91 2.11 -9.76
C GLY A 265 10.43 2.06 -9.91
N ARG A 266 10.96 0.97 -10.45
CA ARG A 266 12.41 0.84 -10.70
C ARG A 266 12.83 1.88 -11.73
N ASN A 267 13.86 2.66 -11.39
CA ASN A 267 14.46 3.63 -12.28
C ASN A 267 15.71 3.06 -12.93
N PHE A 268 16.13 3.65 -14.05
CA PHE A 268 17.44 3.43 -14.61
C PHE A 268 18.51 4.06 -13.69
N HIS A 269 19.70 3.45 -13.68
CA HIS A 269 20.90 3.95 -13.02
C HIS A 269 21.83 4.56 -14.06
#